data_AF-A0A969EN64-F1
#
_entry.id   AF-A0A969EN64-F1
#
_cell.length_a   1.000
_cell.length_b   1.000
_cell.length_c   1.000
_cell.angle_alpha   90.00
_cell.angle_beta   90.00
_cell.angle_gamma   90.00
#
_symmetry.space_group_name_H-M   'P 1'
#
loop_
_entity.id
_entity.type
_entity.pdbx_description
1 polymer ?
#
loop_
_entity_poly.entity_id
_entity_poly.type
_entity_poly.pdbx_seq_one_letter_code
_entity_poly.pdbx_strand_id
1 'polypeptide(L)' 'MQLALLAESEQTGDTPGYTHEELGELYLLAGESEKAVPHFAAAFNELSKDPWLVENEPERIERLKTLGKVIH' A
#
# COMPACT_ATOMS: atom_id res chain seq x y z
N MET A 1 -6.10 -27.43 17.41
CA MET A 1 -7.00 -26.68 16.51
C MET A 1 -6.43 -25.27 16.38
N GLN A 2 -5.40 -25.07 15.54
CA GLN A 2 -4.80 -23.73 15.28
C GLN A 2 -3.85 -23.71 14.07
N LEU A 3 -4.06 -24.59 13.08
CA LEU A 3 -3.21 -24.67 11.88
C LEU A 3 -4.00 -24.61 10.56
N ALA A 4 -5.32 -24.36 10.63
CA ALA A 4 -6.18 -24.31 9.45
C ALA A 4 -6.36 -22.90 8.87
N LEU A 5 -5.70 -21.87 9.44
CA LEU A 5 -5.92 -20.46 9.11
C LEU A 5 -4.67 -19.76 8.55
N LEU A 6 -3.67 -20.53 8.12
CA LEU A 6 -2.47 -20.01 7.44
C LEU A 6 -2.44 -20.39 5.95
N ALA A 7 -3.37 -21.22 5.48
CA ALA A 7 -3.39 -21.72 4.10
C ALA A 7 -4.21 -20.85 3.13
N GLU A 8 -4.79 -19.73 3.59
CA GLU A 8 -5.59 -18.83 2.75
C GLU A 8 -4.89 -17.50 2.43
N SER A 9 -3.67 -17.30 2.95
CA SER A 9 -2.86 -16.09 2.70
C SER A 9 -1.65 -16.34 1.78
N GLU A 10 -1.67 -17.41 0.96
CA GLU A 10 -0.65 -17.64 -0.08
C GLU A 10 -1.02 -16.96 -1.42
N GLN A 11 -1.71 -15.82 -1.36
CA GLN A 11 -1.73 -14.83 -2.46
C GLN A 11 -0.80 -13.64 -2.20
N THR A 12 0.07 -13.71 -1.18
CA THR A 12 1.08 -12.69 -0.86
C THR A 12 2.31 -12.81 -1.78
N GLY A 13 2.09 -13.00 -3.07
CA GLY A 13 3.10 -12.90 -4.10
C GLY A 13 3.09 -11.49 -4.64
N ASP A 14 3.85 -10.59 -4.00
CA ASP A 14 4.33 -9.33 -4.59
C ASP A 14 3.20 -8.52 -5.27
N THR A 15 2.16 -8.17 -4.52
CA THR A 15 1.16 -7.23 -5.05
C THR A 15 1.89 -5.91 -5.25
N PRO A 16 1.94 -5.37 -6.49
CA PRO A 16 2.73 -4.17 -6.78
C PRO A 16 2.42 -3.02 -5.80
N GLY A 17 1.19 -2.96 -5.27
CA GLY A 17 0.77 -2.02 -4.25
C GLY A 17 1.65 -1.97 -2.99
N TYR A 18 1.93 -3.10 -2.35
CA TYR A 18 2.74 -3.15 -1.13
C TYR A 18 4.21 -2.85 -1.41
N THR A 19 4.74 -3.35 -2.53
CA THR A 19 6.12 -3.04 -2.94
C THR A 19 6.29 -1.55 -3.24
N HIS A 20 5.29 -0.91 -3.84
CA HIS A 20 5.27 0.53 -4.03
C HIS A 20 5.11 1.30 -2.70
N GLU A 21 4.34 0.81 -1.73
CA GLU A 21 4.24 1.42 -0.39
C GLU A 21 5.61 1.43 0.30
N GLU A 22 6.28 0.28 0.37
CA GLU A 22 7.61 0.15 0.98
C GLU A 22 8.66 1.05 0.29
N LEU A 23 8.66 1.12 -1.04
CA LEU A 23 9.55 2.03 -1.77
C LEU A 23 9.24 3.50 -1.48
N GLY A 24 7.97 3.87 -1.36
CA GLY A 24 7.54 5.20 -0.96
C GLY A 24 8.08 5.57 0.42
N GLU A 25 7.95 4.66 1.40
CA GLU A 25 8.48 4.84 2.75
C GLU A 25 10.01 5.00 2.76
N LEU A 26 10.72 4.16 2.02
CA LEU A 26 12.19 4.26 1.92
C LEU A 26 12.64 5.60 1.35
N TYR A 27 12.00 6.08 0.29
CA TYR A 27 12.32 7.40 -0.28
C TYR A 27 11.93 8.55 0.66
N LEU A 28 10.82 8.44 1.38
CA LEU A 28 10.40 9.44 2.36
C LEU A 28 11.40 9.52 3.52
N LEU A 29 11.85 8.38 4.04
CA LEU A 29 12.88 8.27 5.08
C LEU A 29 14.25 8.79 4.61
N ALA A 30 14.57 8.61 3.32
CA ALA A 30 15.77 9.17 2.71
C ALA A 30 15.68 10.70 2.48
N GLY A 31 14.54 11.34 2.77
CA GLY A 31 14.29 12.76 2.50
C GLY A 31 13.99 13.05 1.02
N GLU A 32 13.91 12.01 0.18
CA GLU A 32 13.65 12.09 -1.26
C GLU A 32 12.15 12.06 -1.54
N SER A 33 11.40 12.97 -0.90
CA SER A 33 9.92 12.99 -0.97
C SER A 33 9.39 13.08 -2.40
N GLU A 34 10.11 13.73 -3.32
CA GLU A 34 9.73 13.82 -4.74
C GLU A 34 9.72 12.46 -5.43
N LYS A 35 10.64 11.56 -5.06
CA LYS A 35 10.66 10.19 -5.57
C LYS A 35 9.62 9.32 -4.87
N ALA A 36 9.31 9.58 -3.61
CA ALA A 36 8.30 8.85 -2.86
C ALA A 36 6.87 9.00 -3.45
N VAL A 37 6.52 10.20 -3.93
CA VAL A 37 5.18 10.51 -4.47
C VAL A 37 4.67 9.51 -5.51
N PRO A 38 5.38 9.23 -6.63
CA PRO A 38 4.89 8.28 -7.63
C PRO A 38 4.75 6.85 -7.09
N HIS A 39 5.57 6.47 -6.10
CA HIS A 39 5.44 5.18 -5.43
C HIS A 39 4.17 5.11 -4.57
N PHE A 40 3.90 6.11 -3.72
CA PHE A 40 2.66 6.15 -2.95
C PHE A 40 1.40 6.24 -3.81
N ALA A 41 1.46 6.92 -4.97
CA ALA A 41 0.36 6.96 -5.92
C ALA A 41 0.08 5.57 -6.55
N ALA A 42 1.13 4.83 -6.92
CA ALA A 42 0.99 3.46 -7.43
C ALA A 42 0.48 2.51 -6.34
N ALA A 43 0.97 2.66 -5.10
CA ALA A 43 0.49 1.93 -3.94
C ALA A 43 -1.01 2.17 -3.71
N PHE A 44 -1.44 3.44 -3.70
CA PHE A 44 -2.85 3.80 -3.60
C PHE A 44 -3.69 3.17 -4.71
N ASN A 45 -3.25 3.27 -5.97
CA ASN A 45 -4.01 2.74 -7.11
C ASN A 45 -4.22 1.22 -7.06
N GLU A 46 -3.29 0.47 -6.48
CA GLU A 46 -3.43 -0.98 -6.35
C GLU A 46 -4.15 -1.37 -5.05
N LEU A 47 -3.75 -0.80 -3.91
CA LEU A 47 -4.30 -1.18 -2.60
C LEU A 47 -5.73 -0.65 -2.37
N SER A 48 -6.12 0.46 -3.00
CA SER A 48 -7.51 0.94 -2.94
C SER A 48 -8.51 0.06 -3.70
N LYS A 49 -8.03 -0.87 -4.54
CA LYS A 49 -8.90 -1.84 -5.23
C LYS A 49 -9.27 -3.02 -4.35
N ASP A 50 -8.52 -3.26 -3.27
CA ASP A 50 -8.80 -4.32 -2.31
C ASP A 50 -9.93 -3.85 -1.35
N PRO A 51 -11.15 -4.42 -1.44
CA PRO A 51 -12.27 -4.00 -0.61
C PRO A 51 -12.03 -4.23 0.88
N TRP A 52 -11.24 -5.25 1.24
CA TRP A 52 -10.95 -5.54 2.63
C TRP A 52 -10.07 -4.44 3.24
N LEU A 53 -9.05 -4.00 2.50
CA LEU A 53 -8.17 -2.88 2.88
C LEU A 53 -8.95 -1.56 3.01
N VAL A 54 -9.84 -1.28 2.05
CA VAL A 54 -10.67 -0.06 2.10
C VAL A 54 -11.62 -0.07 3.29
N GLU A 55 -12.18 -1.22 3.65
CA GLU A 55 -13.11 -1.34 4.78
C GLU A 55 -12.40 -1.40 6.14
N ASN A 56 -11.27 -2.09 6.24
CA ASN A 56 -10.60 -2.38 7.52
C ASN A 56 -9.41 -1.44 7.81
N GLU A 57 -8.78 -0.85 6.79
CA GLU A 57 -7.65 0.08 6.93
C GLU A 57 -7.85 1.38 6.09
N PRO A 58 -8.98 2.09 6.24
CA PRO A 58 -9.24 3.32 5.45
C PRO A 58 -8.19 4.41 5.69
N GLU A 59 -7.64 4.50 6.90
CA GLU A 59 -6.58 5.46 7.25
C GLU A 59 -5.29 5.21 6.45
N ARG A 60 -4.94 3.94 6.21
CA ARG A 60 -3.78 3.57 5.38
C ARG A 60 -4.00 4.07 3.95
N ILE A 61 -5.18 3.80 3.39
CA ILE A 61 -5.54 4.23 2.03
C ILE A 61 -5.53 5.76 1.90
N GLU A 62 -6.07 6.48 2.88
CA GLU A 62 -6.06 7.95 2.89
C GLU A 62 -4.64 8.52 2.99
N ARG A 63 -3.78 7.89 3.78
CA ARG A 63 -2.36 8.26 3.88
C ARG A 63 -1.63 8.05 2.55
N LEU A 64 -1.82 6.91 1.88
CA LEU A 64 -1.25 6.65 0.56
C LEU A 64 -1.73 7.67 -0.47
N LYS A 65 -3.02 8.02 -0.46
CA LYS A 65 -3.58 9.08 -1.31
C LYS A 65 -2.90 10.43 -1.09
N THR A 66 -2.73 10.81 0.18
CA THR A 66 -2.14 12.08 0.60
C THR A 66 -0.67 12.17 0.19
N LEU A 67 0.11 11.13 0.50
CA LEU A 67 1.54 11.07 0.18
C LEU A 67 1.79 10.93 -1.33
N GLY A 68 0.92 10.19 -2.02
CA GLY A 68 0.92 10.06 -3.47
C GLY A 68 0.42 11.30 -4.22
N LYS A 69 -0.07 12.32 -3.50
CA LYS A 69 -0.71 13.52 -4.06
C LYS A 69 -1.76 13.16 -5.12
N VAL A 70 -2.54 12.10 -4.87
CA VAL A 70 -3.59 11.64 -5.77
C VAL A 70 -4.82 12.53 -5.55
N ILE A 71 -4.92 13.57 -6.37
CA ILE A 71 -6.07 14.48 -6.40
C ILE A 71 -7.04 13.94 -7.46
N HIS A 72 -8.21 13.50 -7.04
CA HIS A 72 -9.34 13.22 -7.95
C HIS A 72 -10.24 14.44 -8.04
#